data_AF-A0A4U7DIV0-F1
#
_entry.id   AF-A0A4U7DIV0-F1
#
_cell.length_a   1.000
_cell.length_b   1.000
_cell.length_c   1.000
_cell.angle_alpha   90.00
_cell.angle_beta   90.00
_cell.angle_gamma   90.00
#
_symmetry.space_group_name_H-M   'P 1'
#
loop_
_entity.id
_entity.type
_entity.pdbx_description
1 polymer ?
#
loop_
_entity_poly.entity_id
_entity_poly.type
_entity_poly.pdbx_seq_one_letter_code
_entity_poly.pdbx_strand_id
1 'polypeptide(L)'
;VVDAAADLGVTVEIIAATAWPHGDAAGVCRHDDEVPHIEVRHDDPAAMVGTCVHEYAHALLHDAADAADQTARELEAEAVAYVVGRHFGLEMDGSARYLAAWSDDDPDRLLTRCERIRETGQTVIDAVAEHGDCPASI
;
A
#
# COMPACT_ATOMS: atom_id res chain seq x y z
N VAL A 1 -1.36 -0.10 -11.73
CA VAL A 1 -1.42 0.18 -10.26
C VAL A 1 -2.20 1.45 -9.95
N VAL A 2 -1.91 2.59 -10.60
CA VAL A 2 -2.68 3.84 -10.40
C VAL A 2 -4.14 3.69 -10.87
N ASP A 3 -4.37 2.98 -11.98
CA ASP A 3 -5.72 2.76 -12.51
C ASP A 3 -6.65 2.00 -11.55
N ALA A 4 -6.08 1.23 -10.60
CA ALA A 4 -6.83 0.52 -9.57
C ALA A 4 -7.38 1.44 -8.45
N ALA A 5 -6.97 2.70 -8.39
CA ALA A 5 -7.34 3.62 -7.32
C ALA A 5 -8.87 3.75 -7.16
N ALA A 6 -9.59 3.85 -8.27
CA ALA A 6 -11.05 4.01 -8.26
C ALA A 6 -11.76 2.79 -7.66
N ASP A 7 -11.30 1.57 -7.96
CA ASP A 7 -11.89 0.34 -7.43
C ASP A 7 -11.58 0.14 -5.95
N LEU A 8 -10.47 0.72 -5.48
CA LEU A 8 -10.08 0.76 -4.08
C LEU A 8 -10.74 1.91 -3.31
N GLY A 9 -11.56 2.74 -3.98
CA GLY A 9 -12.22 3.88 -3.35
C GLY A 9 -11.25 4.97 -2.88
N VAL A 10 -10.14 5.16 -3.61
CA VAL A 10 -9.13 6.18 -3.32
C VAL A 10 -8.83 7.02 -4.56
N THR A 11 -8.15 8.14 -4.37
CA THR A 11 -7.60 8.94 -5.47
C THR A 11 -6.07 8.95 -5.40
N VAL A 12 -5.41 8.92 -6.56
CA VAL A 12 -3.93 8.93 -6.63
C VAL A 12 -3.47 10.05 -7.55
N GLU A 13 -2.52 10.84 -7.06
CA GLU A 13 -1.79 11.84 -7.84
C GLU A 13 -0.29 11.51 -7.87
N ILE A 14 0.30 11.50 -9.08
CA ILE A 14 1.74 11.35 -9.26
C ILE A 14 2.36 12.75 -9.38
N ILE A 15 3.19 13.12 -8.41
CA ILE A 15 3.81 14.44 -8.32
C ILE A 15 5.28 14.36 -8.76
N ALA A 16 5.70 15.24 -9.66
CA ALA A 16 7.10 15.30 -10.10
C ALA A 16 8.06 15.51 -8.92
N ALA A 17 9.19 14.81 -8.90
CA ALA A 17 10.18 14.88 -7.80
C ALA A 17 10.62 16.33 -7.48
N THR A 18 10.71 17.21 -8.49
CA THR A 18 11.07 18.62 -8.31
C THR A 18 9.98 19.48 -7.65
N ALA A 19 8.73 18.99 -7.62
CA ALA A 19 7.58 19.66 -7.03
C ALA A 19 7.09 18.96 -5.74
N TRP A 20 7.85 17.96 -5.25
CA TRP A 20 7.44 17.13 -4.11
C TRP A 20 7.45 17.92 -2.80
N PRO A 21 6.31 18.01 -2.08
CA PRO A 21 6.22 18.85 -0.88
C PRO A 21 6.50 18.09 0.43
N HIS A 22 6.59 16.75 0.42
CA HIS A 22 6.64 15.92 1.64
C HIS A 22 8.04 15.50 2.08
N GLY A 23 9.05 16.29 1.73
CA GLY A 23 10.44 16.00 2.11
C GLY A 23 10.92 14.64 1.60
N ASP A 24 11.37 13.78 2.52
CA ASP A 24 12.00 12.49 2.17
C ASP A 24 10.98 11.38 1.88
N ALA A 25 9.71 11.56 2.22
CA ALA A 25 8.67 10.56 1.95
C ALA A 25 8.56 10.26 0.44
N ALA A 26 8.32 9.01 0.07
CA ALA A 26 8.09 8.62 -1.32
C ALA A 26 6.61 8.70 -1.69
N GLY A 27 5.71 8.59 -0.72
CA GLY A 27 4.27 8.71 -0.85
C GLY A 27 3.65 9.22 0.44
N VAL A 28 2.39 9.67 0.36
CA VAL A 28 1.57 10.01 1.52
C VAL A 28 0.10 9.65 1.24
N CYS A 29 -0.57 9.10 2.25
CA CYS A 29 -2.02 8.91 2.27
C CYS A 29 -2.68 9.89 3.25
N ARG A 30 -3.70 10.62 2.80
CA ARG A 30 -4.50 11.54 3.62
C ARG A 30 -5.96 11.12 3.67
N HIS A 31 -6.55 11.26 4.87
CA HIS A 31 -7.96 10.98 5.16
C HIS A 31 -8.74 12.26 5.50
N ASP A 32 -8.29 13.41 4.97
CA ASP A 32 -8.88 14.72 5.29
C ASP A 32 -10.25 14.93 4.61
N ASP A 33 -10.55 14.16 3.56
CA ASP A 33 -11.76 14.21 2.74
C ASP A 33 -12.55 12.90 2.81
N GLU A 34 -13.74 12.87 2.20
CA GLU A 34 -14.62 11.68 2.14
C GLU A 34 -13.97 10.49 1.41
N VAL A 35 -13.03 10.76 0.50
CA VAL A 35 -12.27 9.77 -0.26
C VAL A 35 -10.79 9.95 0.07
N PRO A 36 -10.06 8.91 0.52
CA PRO A 36 -8.63 9.02 0.79
C PRO A 36 -7.87 9.51 -0.43
N HIS A 37 -6.97 10.48 -0.21
CA HIS A 37 -6.14 11.05 -1.25
C HIS A 37 -4.69 10.63 -1.05
N ILE A 38 -4.14 10.00 -2.09
CA ILE A 38 -2.78 9.49 -2.11
C ILE A 38 -1.96 10.31 -3.09
N GLU A 39 -0.81 10.78 -2.62
CA GLU A 39 0.19 11.41 -3.47
C GLU A 39 1.44 10.53 -3.49
N VAL A 40 1.97 10.25 -4.69
CA VAL A 40 3.19 9.47 -4.86
C VAL A 40 4.20 10.31 -5.62
N ARG A 41 5.43 10.37 -5.11
CA ARG A 41 6.54 11.03 -5.80
C ARG A 41 6.90 10.23 -7.05
N HIS A 42 7.00 10.92 -8.18
CA HIS A 42 7.48 10.32 -9.42
C HIS A 42 8.93 9.85 -9.23
N ASP A 43 9.16 8.56 -9.44
CA ASP A 43 10.44 7.87 -9.30
C ASP A 43 10.54 6.74 -10.35
N ASP A 44 11.46 5.79 -10.18
CA ASP A 44 11.47 4.56 -10.99
C ASP A 44 10.13 3.79 -10.84
N PRO A 45 9.60 3.19 -11.92
CA PRO A 45 8.31 2.49 -11.88
C PRO A 45 8.19 1.41 -10.79
N ALA A 46 9.25 0.65 -10.51
CA ALA A 46 9.19 -0.39 -9.49
C ALA A 46 9.05 0.21 -8.07
N ALA A 47 9.80 1.28 -7.80
CA ALA A 47 9.70 2.03 -6.55
C ALA A 47 8.29 2.63 -6.39
N MET A 48 7.77 3.25 -7.45
CA MET A 48 6.42 3.82 -7.45
C MET A 48 5.32 2.77 -7.20
N VAL A 49 5.44 1.56 -7.77
CA VAL A 49 4.47 0.49 -7.52
C VAL A 49 4.44 0.11 -6.04
N GLY A 50 5.63 -0.12 -5.44
CA GLY A 50 5.74 -0.47 -4.03
C GLY A 50 5.14 0.63 -3.13
N THR A 51 5.53 1.88 -3.38
CA THR A 51 4.97 3.03 -2.64
C THR A 51 3.46 3.17 -2.82
N CYS A 52 2.94 3.06 -4.05
CA CYS A 52 1.51 3.19 -4.30
C CYS A 52 0.70 2.12 -3.56
N VAL A 53 1.16 0.88 -3.56
CA VAL A 53 0.50 -0.21 -2.81
C VAL A 53 0.61 0.00 -1.29
N HIS A 54 1.75 0.49 -0.81
CA HIS A 54 1.91 0.85 0.60
C HIS A 54 0.88 1.91 1.02
N GLU A 55 0.69 2.97 0.23
CA GLU A 55 -0.31 3.99 0.52
C GLU A 55 -1.76 3.48 0.36
N TYR A 56 -2.04 2.57 -0.57
CA TYR A 56 -3.33 1.86 -0.62
C TYR A 56 -3.59 1.08 0.67
N ALA A 57 -2.58 0.40 1.20
CA ALA A 57 -2.71 -0.33 2.44
C ALA A 57 -3.04 0.61 3.60
N HIS A 58 -2.40 1.78 3.69
CA HIS A 58 -2.78 2.81 4.67
C HIS A 58 -4.24 3.23 4.52
N ALA A 59 -4.69 3.53 3.30
CA ALA A 59 -6.07 3.94 3.05
C ALA A 59 -7.11 2.86 3.43
N LEU A 60 -6.79 1.59 3.21
CA LEU A 60 -7.72 0.47 3.41
C LEU A 60 -7.70 -0.06 4.85
N LEU A 61 -6.57 0.04 5.56
CA LEU A 61 -6.41 -0.50 6.90
C LEU A 61 -6.60 0.53 8.01
N HIS A 62 -6.28 1.81 7.75
CA HIS A 62 -6.02 2.78 8.81
C HIS A 62 -6.81 4.06 8.61
N ASP A 63 -7.97 4.14 9.27
CA ASP A 63 -8.72 5.39 9.40
C ASP A 63 -8.32 6.19 10.65
N ALA A 64 -8.98 7.32 10.87
CA ALA A 64 -8.76 8.17 12.05
C ALA A 64 -9.14 7.50 13.39
N ALA A 65 -9.94 6.43 13.36
CA ALA A 65 -10.38 5.69 14.53
C ALA A 65 -9.50 4.46 14.86
N ASP A 66 -8.57 4.06 13.97
CA ASP A 66 -7.70 2.93 14.21
C ASP A 66 -6.81 3.17 15.46
N ALA A 67 -6.84 2.22 16.39
CA ALA A 67 -6.07 2.27 17.62
C ALA A 67 -4.61 1.79 17.46
N ALA A 68 -4.23 1.25 16.28
CA ALA A 68 -2.86 0.86 15.98
C ALA A 68 -1.91 2.06 16.08
N ASP A 69 -0.76 1.89 16.75
CA ASP A 69 0.30 2.88 16.75
C ASP A 69 0.98 2.98 15.37
N GLN A 70 1.69 4.08 15.12
CA GLN A 70 2.32 4.33 13.81
C GLN A 70 3.24 3.18 13.38
N THR A 71 4.02 2.61 14.30
CA THR A 71 4.97 1.53 13.95
C THR A 71 4.21 0.32 13.44
N ALA A 72 3.12 -0.04 14.13
CA ALA A 72 2.25 -1.11 13.71
C ALA A 72 1.59 -0.85 12.35
N ARG A 73 1.12 0.38 12.11
CA ARG A 73 0.51 0.78 10.83
C ARG A 73 1.48 0.65 9.66
N GLU A 74 2.68 1.19 9.81
CA GLU A 74 3.75 1.07 8.80
C GLU A 74 4.11 -0.40 8.51
N LEU A 75 4.17 -1.25 9.55
CA LEU A 75 4.48 -2.66 9.37
C LEU A 75 3.38 -3.42 8.62
N GLU A 76 2.12 -3.12 8.88
CA GLU A 76 1.00 -3.71 8.13
C GLU A 76 0.99 -3.24 6.68
N ALA A 77 1.17 -1.94 6.44
CA ALA A 77 1.24 -1.37 5.09
C ALA A 77 2.40 -1.97 4.28
N GLU A 78 3.58 -2.09 4.89
CA GLU A 78 4.75 -2.70 4.25
C GLU A 78 4.55 -4.19 3.97
N ALA A 79 3.86 -4.91 4.86
CA ALA A 79 3.54 -6.32 4.67
C ALA A 79 2.57 -6.52 3.48
N VAL A 80 1.56 -5.67 3.35
CA VAL A 80 0.65 -5.67 2.19
C VAL A 80 1.42 -5.39 0.90
N ALA A 81 2.25 -4.33 0.88
CA ALA A 81 3.08 -4.00 -0.27
C ALA A 81 3.98 -5.17 -0.69
N TYR A 82 4.60 -5.85 0.27
CA TYR A 82 5.39 -7.05 0.01
C TYR A 82 4.57 -8.18 -0.60
N VAL A 83 3.42 -8.54 -0.02
CA VAL A 83 2.57 -9.63 -0.51
C VAL A 83 2.10 -9.36 -1.94
N VAL A 84 1.59 -8.16 -2.21
CA VAL A 84 1.11 -7.75 -3.54
C VAL A 84 2.27 -7.73 -4.54
N GLY A 85 3.40 -7.11 -4.19
CA GLY A 85 4.56 -7.03 -5.08
C GLY A 85 5.12 -8.41 -5.43
N ARG A 86 5.22 -9.32 -4.45
CA ARG A 86 5.63 -10.70 -4.68
C ARG A 86 4.65 -11.49 -5.54
N HIS A 87 3.34 -11.23 -5.40
CA HIS A 87 2.32 -11.84 -6.26
C HIS A 87 2.56 -11.51 -7.75
N PHE A 88 2.91 -10.25 -8.05
CA PHE A 88 3.20 -9.80 -9.42
C PHE A 88 4.67 -9.99 -9.86
N GLY A 89 5.49 -10.68 -9.06
CA GLY A 89 6.88 -10.99 -9.41
C GLY A 89 7.85 -9.80 -9.33
N LEU A 90 7.54 -8.79 -8.52
CA LEU A 90 8.42 -7.64 -8.27
C LEU A 90 9.46 -7.95 -7.19
N GLU A 91 10.65 -7.38 -7.35
CA GLU A 91 11.69 -7.38 -6.33
C GLU A 91 11.32 -6.39 -5.22
N MET A 92 11.16 -6.87 -3.99
CA MET A 92 10.66 -6.11 -2.84
C MET A 92 11.74 -5.92 -1.76
N ASP A 93 12.97 -5.59 -2.18
CA ASP A 93 14.13 -5.46 -1.28
C ASP A 93 13.97 -4.36 -0.22
N GLY A 94 13.09 -3.37 -0.46
CA GLY A 94 12.70 -2.34 0.50
C GLY A 94 11.74 -2.83 1.60
N SER A 95 10.96 -3.88 1.32
CA SER A 95 9.80 -4.29 2.13
C SER A 95 9.97 -5.54 2.96
N ALA A 96 11.14 -6.18 2.90
CA ALA A 96 11.40 -7.46 3.57
C ALA A 96 11.48 -7.38 5.12
N ARG A 97 11.23 -6.22 5.76
CA ARG A 97 11.46 -6.02 7.20
C ARG A 97 10.27 -6.36 8.12
N TYR A 98 9.08 -6.65 7.61
CA TYR A 98 7.88 -6.72 8.47
C TYR A 98 7.83 -7.93 9.42
N LEU A 99 8.38 -9.09 9.04
CA LEU A 99 8.30 -10.31 9.86
C LEU A 99 9.16 -10.29 11.14
N ALA A 100 10.19 -9.44 11.20
CA ALA A 100 11.13 -9.42 12.32
C ALA A 100 10.65 -8.58 13.52
N ALA A 101 9.58 -7.80 13.36
CA ALA A 101 9.16 -6.79 14.34
C ALA A 101 8.09 -7.26 15.34
N TRP A 102 7.55 -8.47 15.20
CA TRP A 102 6.37 -8.93 15.96
C TRP A 102 6.63 -10.09 16.92
N SER A 103 7.90 -10.34 17.31
CA SER A 103 8.26 -11.45 18.20
C SER A 103 7.65 -11.35 19.61
N ASP A 104 7.23 -10.16 20.04
CA ASP A 104 6.70 -9.89 21.38
C ASP A 104 5.17 -9.61 21.40
N ASP A 105 4.49 -9.68 20.25
CA ASP A 105 3.04 -9.48 20.19
C ASP A 105 2.29 -10.75 20.67
N ASP A 106 1.13 -10.55 21.31
CA ASP A 106 0.26 -11.67 21.71
C ASP A 106 -0.25 -12.43 20.46
N PRO A 107 -0.32 -13.78 20.49
CA PRO A 107 -0.70 -14.59 19.34
C PRO A 107 -2.03 -14.19 18.68
N ASP A 108 -3.04 -13.80 19.47
CA ASP A 108 -4.36 -13.44 18.93
C ASP A 108 -4.28 -12.09 18.18
N ARG A 109 -3.48 -11.16 18.67
CA ARG A 109 -3.20 -9.89 17.98
C ARG A 109 -2.44 -10.15 16.69
N LEU A 110 -1.41 -11.00 16.72
CA LEU A 110 -0.63 -11.35 15.53
C LEU A 110 -1.51 -12.00 14.45
N LEU A 111 -2.41 -12.93 14.84
CA LEU A 111 -3.37 -13.56 13.93
C LEU A 111 -4.30 -12.51 13.31
N THR A 112 -4.87 -11.62 14.13
CA THR A 112 -5.75 -10.54 13.66
C THR A 112 -5.04 -9.65 12.62
N ARG A 113 -3.78 -9.28 12.85
CA ARG A 113 -2.98 -8.51 11.89
C ARG A 113 -2.74 -9.30 10.60
N CYS A 114 -2.36 -10.57 10.71
CA CYS A 114 -2.16 -11.43 9.54
C CYS A 114 -3.43 -11.56 8.68
N GLU A 115 -4.60 -11.65 9.32
CA GLU A 115 -5.89 -11.71 8.61
C GLU A 115 -6.18 -10.40 7.87
N ARG A 116 -6.02 -9.25 8.54
CA ARG A 116 -6.14 -7.91 7.93
C ARG A 116 -5.21 -7.76 6.73
N ILE A 117 -3.92 -8.10 6.87
CA ILE A 117 -2.91 -8.02 5.80
C ILE A 117 -3.31 -8.91 4.62
N ARG A 118 -3.75 -10.13 4.88
CA ARG A 118 -4.16 -11.08 3.84
C ARG A 118 -5.37 -10.54 3.06
N GLU A 119 -6.38 -10.06 3.76
CA GLU A 119 -7.63 -9.58 3.14
C GLU A 119 -7.39 -8.29 2.33
N THR A 120 -6.64 -7.34 2.88
CA THR A 120 -6.26 -6.13 2.16
C THR A 120 -5.35 -6.45 0.97
N GLY A 121 -4.37 -7.33 1.15
CA GLY A 121 -3.49 -7.78 0.06
C GLY A 121 -4.27 -8.41 -1.08
N GLN A 122 -5.26 -9.28 -0.78
CA GLN A 122 -6.13 -9.87 -1.80
C GLN A 122 -6.94 -8.81 -2.52
N THR A 123 -7.54 -7.87 -1.78
CA THR A 123 -8.33 -6.76 -2.35
C THR A 123 -7.49 -5.93 -3.33
N VAL A 124 -6.26 -5.59 -2.97
CA VAL A 124 -5.35 -4.83 -3.85
C VAL A 124 -4.90 -5.67 -5.05
N ILE A 125 -4.61 -6.96 -4.86
CA ILE A 125 -4.27 -7.86 -5.97
C ILE A 125 -5.40 -7.90 -6.99
N ASP A 126 -6.64 -8.11 -6.54
CA ASP A 126 -7.80 -8.22 -7.41
C ASP A 126 -8.00 -6.92 -8.20
N ALA A 127 -7.99 -5.77 -7.53
CA ALA A 127 -8.10 -4.46 -8.18
C ALA A 127 -6.97 -4.22 -9.20
N VAL A 128 -5.72 -4.53 -8.84
CA VAL A 128 -4.58 -4.33 -9.76
C VAL A 128 -4.64 -5.29 -10.95
N ALA A 129 -5.08 -6.54 -10.75
CA ALA A 129 -5.16 -7.55 -11.80
C ALA A 129 -6.25 -7.21 -12.84
N GLU A 130 -7.35 -6.59 -12.44
CA GLU A 130 -8.40 -6.14 -13.36
C GLU A 130 -7.91 -5.07 -14.34
N HIS A 131 -6.89 -4.29 -13.97
CA HIS A 131 -6.22 -3.31 -14.83
C HIS A 131 -4.88 -3.81 -15.39
N GLY A 132 -4.47 -5.02 -15.03
CA GLY A 132 -3.17 -5.61 -15.35
C GLY A 132 -3.08 -6.29 -16.71
N ASP A 133 -4.20 -6.43 -17.45
CA ASP A 133 -4.21 -7.09 -18.76
C ASP A 133 -5.26 -6.48 -19.72
N CYS A 134 -4.80 -5.62 -20.64
CA CYS A 134 -5.47 -5.38 -21.93
C CYS A 134 -4.39 -5.06 -22.98
N PRO A 135 -4.14 -5.98 -23.94
CA PRO A 135 -4.99 -6.03 -25.11
C PRO A 135 -5.30 -7.47 -25.55
N ALA A 136 -6.51 -7.94 -25.26
CA ALA A 136 -7.10 -9.07 -25.98
C ALA A 136 -8.13 -8.55 -26.98
N SER A 137 -7.67 -7.94 -28.09
CA SER A 137 -8.31 -7.91 -29.42
C SER A 137 -7.73 -6.79 -30.30
N ILE A 138 -6.67 -7.09 -31.06
CA ILE A 138 -6.42 -6.55 -32.42
C ILE A 138 -5.89 -7.70 -33.27
#